data_AF-A0A2A3DIU0-F1
#
_entry.id   AF-A0A2A3DIU0-F1
#
_cell.length_a   1.000
_cell.length_b   1.000
_cell.length_c   1.000
_cell.angle_alpha   90.00
_cell.angle_beta   90.00
_cell.angle_gamma   90.00
#
_symmetry.space_group_name_H-M   'P 1'
#
loop_
_entity.id
_entity.type
_entity.pdbx_description
1 polymer ?
#
loop_
_entity_poly.entity_id
_entity_poly.type
_entity_poly.pdbx_seq_one_letter_code
_entity_poly.pdbx_strand_id
1 'polypeptide(L)'
;MTPQLHPEVHVFATLPPGALLPEGVEPIMRFIEREGTTLIVAESQAKAAGLAGTFRCRMITLDVHSSLEAVGFLAAITTRLAAAGMGVNPVSAFYHDHLFVPAERAEEALNLLRDLAADSVRSAQRLST
;
A
#
# COMPACT_ATOMS: atom_id res chain seq x y z
N MET A 1 0.41 -15.26 -4.73
CA MET A 1 0.03 -13.93 -4.22
C MET A 1 -1.48 -13.79 -4.32
N THR A 2 -2.15 -13.50 -3.20
CA THR A 2 -3.60 -13.26 -3.15
C THR A 2 -3.82 -11.82 -2.71
N PRO A 3 -4.02 -10.85 -3.62
CA PRO A 3 -4.21 -9.46 -3.25
C PRO A 3 -5.60 -9.24 -2.66
N GLN A 4 -5.67 -8.51 -1.54
CA GLN A 4 -6.91 -8.20 -0.83
C GLN A 4 -7.09 -6.68 -0.75
N LEU A 5 -8.15 -6.17 -1.38
CA LEU A 5 -8.46 -4.74 -1.42
C LEU A 5 -9.36 -4.36 -0.24
N HIS A 6 -8.94 -3.33 0.49
CA HIS A 6 -9.70 -2.79 1.63
C HIS A 6 -10.68 -1.70 1.18
N PRO A 7 -11.87 -1.60 1.81
CA PRO A 7 -12.90 -0.63 1.41
C PRO A 7 -12.57 0.81 1.83
N GLU A 8 -11.82 0.98 2.92
CA GLU A 8 -11.56 2.28 3.53
C GLU A 8 -10.58 3.14 2.72
N VAL A 9 -10.93 4.42 2.57
CA VAL A 9 -10.04 5.44 1.99
C VAL A 9 -9.15 6.01 3.07
N HIS A 10 -7.86 6.01 2.78
CA HIS A 10 -6.81 6.54 3.62
C HIS A 10 -6.20 7.79 2.98
N VAL A 11 -5.48 8.56 3.80
CA VAL A 11 -4.66 9.70 3.38
C VAL A 11 -3.31 9.65 4.07
N PHE A 12 -2.31 10.25 3.43
CA PHE A 12 -1.01 10.52 4.03
C PHE A 12 -1.04 11.93 4.64
N ALA A 13 -0.76 12.01 5.93
CA ALA A 13 -0.64 13.27 6.65
C ALA A 13 0.73 13.34 7.34
N THR A 14 1.15 14.53 7.74
CA THR A 14 2.39 14.73 8.50
C THR A 14 2.15 15.56 9.75
N LEU A 15 2.84 15.21 10.82
CA LEU A 15 2.92 16.00 12.04
C LEU A 15 4.33 16.61 12.15
N PRO A 16 4.47 17.86 12.61
CA PRO A 16 5.77 18.45 12.89
C PRO A 16 6.60 17.61 13.88
N PRO A 17 7.94 17.75 13.89
CA PRO A 17 8.79 17.04 14.83
C PRO A 17 8.37 17.30 16.30
N GLY A 18 8.23 16.22 17.07
CA GLY A 18 7.82 16.30 18.49
C GLY A 18 6.34 16.60 18.73
N ALA A 19 5.53 16.80 17.69
CA ALA A 19 4.09 16.95 17.85
C ALA A 19 3.45 15.63 18.31
N LEU A 20 2.48 15.74 19.21
CA LEU A 20 1.70 14.60 19.67
C LEU A 20 0.64 14.21 18.64
N LEU A 21 0.28 12.93 18.63
CA LEU A 21 -0.83 12.44 17.82
C LEU A 21 -2.15 13.05 18.35
N PRO A 22 -2.99 13.64 17.49
CA PRO A 22 -4.29 14.16 17.93
C PRO A 22 -5.18 13.06 18.51
N GLU A 23 -6.03 13.42 19.46
CA GLU A 23 -6.98 12.50 20.09
C GLU A 23 -7.94 11.90 19.05
N GLY A 24 -8.22 10.60 19.17
CA GLY A 24 -9.13 9.87 18.26
C GLY A 24 -8.53 9.51 16.89
N VAL A 25 -7.27 9.87 16.62
CA VAL A 25 -6.55 9.43 15.41
C VAL A 25 -5.86 8.10 15.69
N GLU A 26 -6.16 7.08 14.89
CA GLU A 26 -5.53 5.76 14.97
C GLU A 26 -4.86 5.44 13.62
N PRO A 27 -3.59 5.84 13.43
CA PRO A 27 -2.89 5.58 12.18
C PRO A 27 -2.63 4.08 12.01
N ILE A 28 -2.90 3.57 10.80
CA ILE A 28 -2.46 2.23 10.42
C ILE A 28 -0.93 2.16 10.26
N MET A 29 -0.30 3.30 9.99
CA MET A 29 1.15 3.44 9.92
C MET A 29 1.60 4.77 10.50
N ARG A 30 2.74 4.73 11.22
CA ARG A 30 3.51 5.91 11.64
C ARG A 30 4.96 5.72 11.22
N PHE A 31 5.54 6.72 10.58
CA PHE A 31 6.94 6.71 10.20
C PHE A 31 7.60 8.02 10.65
N ILE A 32 8.69 7.91 11.41
CA ILE A 32 9.44 9.08 11.89
C ILE A 32 10.47 9.46 10.84
N GLU A 33 10.27 10.61 10.24
CA GLU A 33 11.20 11.24 9.30
C GLU A 33 11.95 12.37 10.01
N ARG A 34 12.97 12.91 9.35
CA ARG A 34 13.72 14.07 9.85
C ARG A 34 12.84 15.32 9.89
N GLU A 35 11.93 15.43 8.92
CA GLU A 35 11.03 16.55 8.69
C GLU A 35 9.79 16.52 9.58
N GLY A 36 9.39 15.34 10.07
CA GLY A 36 8.15 15.15 10.82
C GLY A 36 7.78 13.68 11.00
N THR A 37 6.59 13.43 11.53
CA THR A 37 6.01 12.08 11.58
C THR A 37 4.97 11.93 10.49
N THR A 38 5.25 11.09 9.50
CA THR A 38 4.26 10.68 8.50
C THR A 38 3.26 9.70 9.12
N LEU A 39 1.98 9.92 8.82
CA LEU A 39 0.86 9.12 9.24
C LEU A 39 0.11 8.61 8.01
N ILE A 40 -0.31 7.36 8.05
CA ILE A 40 -1.39 6.86 7.18
C ILE A 40 -2.61 6.65 8.06
N VAL A 41 -3.69 7.37 7.79
CA VAL A 41 -4.92 7.38 8.60
C VAL A 41 -6.14 7.31 7.70
N ALA A 42 -7.27 6.88 8.26
CA ALA A 42 -8.55 6.98 7.57
C ALA A 42 -8.85 8.44 7.20
N GLU A 43 -9.41 8.66 6.00
CA GLU A 43 -9.77 10.00 5.53
C GLU A 43 -10.75 10.70 6.50
N SER A 44 -11.65 9.93 7.13
CA SER A 44 -12.60 10.41 8.14
C SER A 44 -11.91 10.92 9.40
N GLN A 45 -10.92 10.18 9.92
CA GLN A 45 -10.14 10.57 11.09
C GLN A 45 -9.30 11.82 10.82
N ALA A 46 -8.65 11.90 9.65
CA ALA A 46 -7.90 13.08 9.25
C ALA A 46 -8.79 14.33 9.24
N LYS A 47 -9.98 14.23 8.64
CA LYS A 47 -10.96 15.33 8.61
C LYS A 47 -11.42 15.73 10.01
N ALA A 48 -11.76 14.76 10.87
CA ALA A 48 -12.22 15.02 12.23
C ALA A 48 -11.14 15.69 13.09
N ALA A 49 -9.87 15.32 12.91
CA ALA A 49 -8.73 15.87 13.63
C ALA A 49 -8.16 17.16 13.01
N GLY A 50 -8.72 17.65 11.90
CA GLY A 50 -8.20 18.84 11.20
C GLY A 50 -6.83 18.62 10.55
N LEU A 51 -6.45 17.38 10.27
CA LEU A 51 -5.19 17.04 9.61
C LEU A 51 -5.32 17.22 8.10
N ALA A 52 -4.40 17.98 7.51
CA ALA A 52 -4.27 18.08 6.07
C ALA A 52 -3.73 16.75 5.50
N GLY A 53 -4.65 15.94 4.98
CA GLY A 53 -4.32 14.71 4.26
C GLY A 53 -4.03 14.97 2.78
N THR A 54 -3.05 14.24 2.25
CA THR A 54 -2.72 14.19 0.83
C THR A 54 -2.88 12.76 0.31
N PHE A 55 -2.94 12.60 -1.01
CA PHE A 55 -3.00 11.29 -1.67
C PHE A 55 -4.12 10.39 -1.12
N ARG A 56 -5.36 10.65 -1.54
CA ARG A 56 -6.50 9.76 -1.25
C ARG A 56 -6.23 8.40 -1.88
N CYS A 57 -6.10 7.39 -1.03
CA CYS A 57 -5.68 6.06 -1.45
C CYS A 57 -6.51 4.96 -0.81
N ARG A 58 -6.51 3.78 -1.41
CA ARG A 58 -7.01 2.55 -0.80
C ARG A 58 -5.85 1.57 -0.64
N MET A 59 -5.93 0.77 0.40
CA MET A 59 -4.92 -0.23 0.73
C MET A 59 -5.23 -1.56 0.03
N ILE A 60 -4.22 -2.18 -0.56
CA ILE A 60 -4.23 -3.58 -0.98
C ILE A 60 -3.19 -4.33 -0.16
N THR A 61 -3.62 -5.33 0.62
CA THR A 61 -2.70 -6.24 1.31
C THR A 61 -2.29 -7.36 0.37
N LEU A 62 -0.99 -7.68 0.37
CA LEU A 62 -0.43 -8.81 -0.36
C LEU A 62 -0.05 -9.90 0.63
N ASP A 63 -0.72 -11.06 0.55
CA ASP A 63 -0.32 -12.23 1.32
C ASP A 63 1.04 -12.74 0.84
N VAL A 64 2.07 -12.51 1.64
CA VAL A 64 3.43 -13.01 1.42
C VAL A 64 3.52 -14.42 2.01
N HIS A 65 3.44 -15.44 1.15
CA HIS A 65 3.67 -16.85 1.51
C HIS A 65 5.10 -17.31 1.21
N SER A 66 6.00 -16.39 0.88
CA SER A 66 7.36 -16.70 0.44
C SER A 66 8.27 -15.62 0.99
N SER A 67 9.33 -16.04 1.69
CA SER A 67 10.20 -15.25 2.56
C SER A 67 10.43 -13.80 2.15
N LEU A 68 10.67 -12.94 3.15
CA LEU A 68 11.23 -11.58 3.07
C LEU A 68 12.50 -11.44 2.18
N GLU A 69 12.94 -12.51 1.51
CA GLU A 69 14.15 -12.67 0.72
C GLU A 69 13.88 -12.85 -0.79
N ALA A 70 12.64 -12.80 -1.25
CA ALA A 70 12.33 -12.86 -2.68
C ALA A 70 12.73 -11.55 -3.39
N VAL A 71 14.03 -11.40 -3.66
CA VAL A 71 14.60 -10.30 -4.44
C VAL A 71 13.78 -10.11 -5.71
N GLY A 72 13.22 -8.90 -5.87
CA GLY A 72 12.46 -8.52 -7.06
C GLY A 72 10.94 -8.70 -6.99
N PHE A 73 10.38 -9.27 -5.91
CA PHE A 73 8.91 -9.39 -5.77
C PHE A 73 8.21 -8.02 -5.87
N LEU A 74 8.60 -7.08 -5.01
CA LEU A 74 8.04 -5.74 -5.02
C LEU A 74 8.37 -4.99 -6.32
N ALA A 75 9.53 -5.25 -6.92
CA ALA A 75 9.93 -4.64 -8.20
C ALA A 75 9.01 -5.07 -9.36
N ALA A 76 8.62 -6.34 -9.43
CA ALA A 76 7.69 -6.82 -10.45
C ALA A 76 6.30 -6.18 -10.29
N ILE A 77 5.83 -6.04 -9.04
CA ILE A 77 4.57 -5.39 -8.71
C ILE A 77 4.58 -3.91 -9.10
N THR A 78 5.57 -3.15 -8.64
CA THR A 78 5.65 -1.71 -8.91
C THR A 78 5.85 -1.44 -10.39
N THR A 79 6.61 -2.29 -11.10
CA THR A 79 6.75 -2.20 -12.57
C THR A 79 5.41 -2.41 -13.27
N ARG A 80 4.61 -3.41 -12.87
CA ARG A 80 3.30 -3.67 -13.47
C ARG A 80 2.34 -2.49 -13.28
N LEU A 81 2.30 -1.91 -12.08
CA LEU A 81 1.45 -0.74 -11.79
C LEU A 81 1.97 0.53 -12.49
N ALA A 82 3.28 0.74 -12.53
CA ALA A 82 3.89 1.87 -13.24
C ALA A 82 3.62 1.81 -14.75
N ALA A 83 3.62 0.63 -15.37
CA ALA A 83 3.27 0.45 -16.78
C ALA A 83 1.81 0.85 -17.09
N ALA A 84 0.93 0.81 -16.10
CA ALA A 84 -0.44 1.34 -16.18
C ALA A 84 -0.53 2.84 -15.82
N GLY A 85 0.60 3.54 -15.67
CA GLY A 85 0.65 4.93 -15.25
C GLY A 85 0.10 5.14 -13.84
N MET A 86 0.26 4.16 -12.94
CA MET A 86 -0.24 4.22 -11.57
C MET A 86 0.90 4.40 -10.58
N GLY A 87 0.86 5.50 -9.82
CA GLY A 87 1.70 5.65 -8.64
C GLY A 87 1.26 4.69 -7.53
N VAL A 88 2.22 4.14 -6.80
CA VAL A 88 1.98 3.24 -5.67
C VAL A 88 2.95 3.57 -4.55
N ASN A 89 2.44 3.59 -3.32
CA ASN A 89 3.26 3.72 -2.11
C ASN A 89 3.26 2.36 -1.40
N PRO A 90 4.27 1.51 -1.60
CA PRO A 90 4.37 0.25 -0.91
C PRO A 90 4.91 0.43 0.52
N VAL A 91 4.39 -0.37 1.45
CA VAL A 91 4.84 -0.49 2.83
C VAL A 91 5.06 -1.96 3.13
N SER A 92 6.32 -2.35 3.33
CA SER A 92 6.68 -3.70 3.78
C SER A 92 6.58 -3.78 5.30
N ALA A 93 5.50 -4.37 5.81
CA ALA A 93 5.31 -4.62 7.22
C ALA A 93 5.86 -6.00 7.62
N PHE A 94 5.75 -6.35 8.90
CA PHE A 94 6.32 -7.60 9.42
C PHE A 94 5.70 -8.87 8.77
N TYR A 95 4.38 -8.88 8.57
CA TYR A 95 3.66 -10.05 8.05
C TYR A 95 3.39 -9.97 6.56
N HIS A 96 3.08 -8.78 6.06
CA HIS A 96 2.57 -8.58 4.71
C HIS A 96 3.12 -7.28 4.12
N ASP A 97 3.15 -7.23 2.80
CA ASP A 97 3.30 -5.97 2.08
C ASP A 97 1.93 -5.33 1.90
N HIS A 98 1.88 -4.00 2.04
CA HIS A 98 0.68 -3.19 1.82
C HIS A 98 0.96 -2.18 0.72
N LEU A 99 0.09 -2.14 -0.28
CA LEU A 99 0.16 -1.17 -1.37
C LEU A 99 -0.90 -0.10 -1.16
N PHE A 100 -0.49 1.17 -1.12
CA PHE A 100 -1.42 2.29 -1.17
C PHE A 100 -1.47 2.84 -2.60
N VAL A 101 -2.63 2.68 -3.23
CA VAL A 101 -2.90 3.07 -4.63
C VAL A 101 -4.00 4.14 -4.68
N PRO A 102 -4.08 4.96 -5.74
CA PRO A 102 -5.13 5.98 -5.87
C PRO A 102 -6.52 5.38 -5.64
N ALA A 103 -7.34 6.01 -4.79
CA ALA A 103 -8.60 5.44 -4.35
C ALA A 103 -9.55 5.12 -5.52
N GLU A 104 -9.55 5.98 -6.53
CA GLU A 104 -10.38 5.91 -7.74
C GLU A 104 -9.95 4.79 -8.70
N ARG A 105 -8.71 4.29 -8.55
CA ARG A 105 -8.12 3.26 -9.41
C ARG A 105 -7.80 1.97 -8.64
N ALA A 106 -8.29 1.83 -7.42
CA ALA A 106 -7.95 0.70 -6.56
C ALA A 106 -8.42 -0.66 -7.12
N GLU A 107 -9.59 -0.70 -7.77
CA GLU A 107 -10.09 -1.91 -8.43
C GLU A 107 -9.26 -2.27 -9.67
N GLU A 108 -8.81 -1.27 -10.43
CA GLU A 108 -7.89 -1.46 -11.56
C GLU A 108 -6.57 -2.07 -11.07
N ALA A 109 -6.00 -1.53 -9.99
CA ALA A 109 -4.81 -2.06 -9.35
C ALA A 109 -4.99 -3.51 -8.91
N LEU A 110 -6.11 -3.82 -8.25
CA LEU A 110 -6.43 -5.18 -7.81
C LEU A 110 -6.46 -6.18 -8.98
N ASN A 111 -7.07 -5.80 -10.11
CA ASN A 111 -7.13 -6.64 -11.30
C ASN A 111 -5.75 -6.85 -11.92
N LEU A 112 -4.93 -5.79 -12.06
CA LEU A 112 -3.56 -5.89 -12.55
C LEU A 112 -2.69 -6.85 -11.70
N LEU A 113 -2.88 -6.82 -10.38
CA LEU A 113 -2.18 -7.70 -9.44
C LEU A 113 -2.66 -9.16 -9.54
N ARG A 114 -3.96 -9.38 -9.75
CA ARG A 114 -4.51 -10.72 -10.00
C ARG A 114 -3.97 -11.32 -11.30
N ASP A 115 -3.88 -10.52 -12.36
CA ASP A 115 -3.31 -10.95 -13.64
C ASP A 115 -1.84 -11.33 -13.49
N LEU A 116 -1.06 -10.51 -12.76
CA LEU A 116 0.34 -10.79 -12.46
C LEU A 116 0.52 -12.10 -11.67
N ALA A 117 -0.35 -12.36 -10.70
CA ALA A 117 -0.33 -13.61 -9.94
C ALA A 117 -0.61 -14.82 -10.85
N ALA A 118 -1.58 -14.70 -11.77
CA ALA A 118 -1.91 -15.76 -12.72
C ALA A 118 -0.80 -16.02 -13.75
N ASP A 119 -0.13 -14.97 -14.24
CA ASP A 119 1.05 -15.07 -15.13
C ASP A 119 2.19 -15.85 -14.48
N SER A 120 2.42 -15.60 -13.18
CA SER A 120 3.48 -16.25 -12.41
C SER A 120 3.25 -17.75 -12.27
N VAL A 121 2.01 -18.17 -11.98
CA VAL A 121 1.63 -19.60 -11.89
C VAL A 121 1.82 -20.31 -13.23
N ARG A 122 1.39 -19.69 -14.34
CA ARG A 122 1.57 -20.26 -15.69
C ARG A 122 3.04 -20.43 -16.07
N SER A 123 3.88 -19.49 -15.67
CA SER A 123 5.32 -19.55 -15.96
C SER A 123 6.02 -20.67 -15.19
N ALA A 124 5.66 -20.87 -13.92
CA ALA A 124 6.19 -21.97 -13.11
C ALA A 124 5.79 -23.37 -13.66
N GLN A 125 4.58 -23.49 -14.21
CA GLN A 125 4.11 -24.75 -14.81
C GLN A 125 4.86 -25.10 -16.10
N ARG A 126 5.20 -24.12 -16.94
CA ARG A 126 5.95 -24.34 -18.20
C ARG A 126 7.42 -24.68 -18.00
N LEU A 127 8.03 -24.23 -16.89
CA LEU A 127 9.40 -24.57 -16.52
C LEU A 127 9.53 -25.96 -15.90
N SER A 128 8.41 -26.60 -15.54
CA SER A 128 8.36 -27.92 -14.92
C SER A 128 8.03 -29.07 -15.89
N THR A 129 7.93 -28.76 -17.19
CA THR A 129 7.67 -29.70 -18.31
C THR A 129 8.84 -29.71 -19.27
#